data_AF-A0A6A6XPY5-F1
#
_entry.id   AF-A0A6A6XPY5-F1
#
_cell.length_a   1.000
_cell.length_b   1.000
_cell.length_c   1.000
_cell.angle_alpha   90.00
_cell.angle_beta   90.00
_cell.angle_gamma   90.00
#
_symmetry.space_group_name_H-M   'P 1'
#
loop_
_entity.id
_entity.type
_entity.pdbx_description
1 polymer ?
#
loop_
_entity_poly.entity_id
_entity_poly.type
_entity_poly.pdbx_seq_one_letter_code
_entity_poly.pdbx_strand_id
1 'polypeptide(L)'
;NMYQRALEEKEKALGWDHTSTLDIVNNLGSLYAPQGKLDDAAKTYQQALQGYEKAVGRDHTLTLTTVNNLGVFSMSQEKLGEVE
;
A
#
# COMPACT_ATOMS: atom_id res chain seq x y z
N ASN A 1 13.39 8.96 0.95
CA ASN A 1 13.27 7.76 0.09
C ASN A 1 12.76 8.18 -1.29
N MET A 2 13.22 7.60 -2.41
CA MET A 2 12.76 7.95 -3.77
C MET A 2 11.24 7.83 -3.92
N TYR A 3 10.61 6.83 -3.29
CA TYR A 3 9.16 6.68 -3.29
C TYR A 3 8.42 7.84 -2.61
N GLN A 4 8.94 8.39 -1.50
CA GLN A 4 8.31 9.54 -0.82
C GLN A 4 8.35 10.80 -1.69
N ARG A 5 9.50 11.07 -2.32
CA ARG A 5 9.62 12.20 -3.26
C ARG A 5 8.68 12.03 -4.46
N ALA A 6 8.58 10.81 -5.00
CA ALA A 6 7.67 10.53 -6.10
C ALA A 6 6.19 10.66 -5.67
N LEU A 7 5.86 10.32 -4.43
CA LEU A 7 4.52 10.50 -3.87
C LEU A 7 4.14 11.99 -3.83
N GLU A 8 5.00 12.83 -3.26
CA GLU A 8 4.77 14.29 -3.17
C GLU A 8 4.54 14.91 -4.56
N GLU A 9 5.38 14.58 -5.54
CA GLU A 9 5.27 15.12 -6.89
C GLU A 9 4.00 14.61 -7.62
N LYS A 10 3.66 13.32 -7.49
CA LYS A 10 2.44 12.78 -8.12
C LYS A 10 1.17 13.26 -7.44
N GLU A 11 1.15 13.37 -6.13
CA GLU A 11 0.02 13.95 -5.40
C GLU A 11 -0.23 15.39 -5.84
N LYS A 12 0.84 16.20 -5.97
CA LYS A 12 0.74 17.57 -6.47
C LYS A 12 0.24 17.65 -7.91
N ALA A 13 0.68 16.74 -8.78
CA ALA A 13 0.36 16.77 -10.21
C ALA A 13 -1.00 16.16 -10.55
N LEU A 14 -1.41 15.11 -9.83
CA LEU A 14 -2.54 14.24 -10.19
C LEU A 14 -3.62 14.16 -9.11
N GLY A 15 -3.29 14.57 -7.88
CA GLY A 15 -4.14 14.41 -6.70
C GLY A 15 -3.93 13.09 -5.97
N TRP A 16 -4.44 13.04 -4.73
CA TRP A 16 -4.32 11.88 -3.84
C TRP A 16 -5.05 10.64 -4.36
N ASP A 17 -6.26 10.81 -4.92
CA ASP A 17 -7.10 9.71 -5.38
C ASP A 17 -6.69 9.15 -6.76
N HIS A 18 -5.66 9.71 -7.40
CA HIS A 18 -5.23 9.22 -8.70
C HIS A 18 -4.50 7.88 -8.57
N THR A 19 -4.84 6.91 -9.43
CA THR A 19 -4.29 5.54 -9.39
C THR A 19 -2.76 5.51 -9.36
N SER A 20 -2.10 6.36 -10.15
CA SER A 20 -0.64 6.45 -10.16
C SER A 20 -0.02 7.00 -8.87
N THR A 21 -0.75 7.80 -8.08
CA THR A 21 -0.35 8.26 -6.74
C THR A 21 -0.51 7.11 -5.76
N LEU A 22 -1.65 6.42 -5.82
CA LEU A 22 -1.98 5.26 -5.00
C LEU A 22 -1.02 4.07 -5.24
N ASP A 23 -0.50 3.89 -6.47
CA ASP A 23 0.53 2.89 -6.79
C ASP A 23 1.79 3.11 -5.94
N ILE A 24 2.19 4.37 -5.74
CA ILE A 24 3.36 4.71 -4.93
C ILE A 24 3.09 4.40 -3.47
N VAL A 25 1.89 4.70 -2.98
CA VAL A 25 1.45 4.35 -1.63
C VAL A 25 1.54 2.82 -1.45
N ASN A 26 0.90 2.01 -2.31
CA ASN A 26 0.99 0.56 -2.22
C ASN A 26 2.45 0.05 -2.22
N ASN A 27 3.32 0.61 -3.06
CA ASN A 27 4.73 0.22 -3.11
C ASN A 27 5.54 0.60 -1.86
N LEU A 28 5.17 1.69 -1.17
CA LEU A 28 5.75 2.03 0.13
C LEU A 28 5.42 0.96 1.18
N GLY A 29 4.21 0.38 1.14
CA GLY A 29 3.83 -0.76 1.98
C GLY A 29 4.74 -1.96 1.78
N SER A 30 4.97 -2.34 0.52
CA SER A 30 5.90 -3.42 0.14
C SER A 30 7.34 -3.17 0.56
N LEU A 31 7.74 -1.90 0.66
CA LEU A 31 9.08 -1.52 1.08
C LEU A 31 9.25 -1.53 2.60
N TYR A 32 8.21 -1.17 3.35
CA TYR A 32 8.24 -1.14 4.82
C TYR A 32 8.17 -2.53 5.45
N ALA A 33 7.41 -3.45 4.86
CA ALA A 33 7.26 -4.82 5.35
C ALA A 33 8.61 -5.54 5.62
N PRO A 34 9.56 -5.65 4.66
CA PRO A 34 10.83 -6.32 4.89
C PRO A 34 11.77 -5.56 5.84
N GLN A 35 11.48 -4.31 6.19
CA GLN A 35 12.26 -3.53 7.17
C GLN A 35 11.77 -3.73 8.62
N GLY A 36 10.77 -4.58 8.84
CA GLY A 36 10.15 -4.75 10.16
C GLY A 36 9.27 -3.57 10.57
N LYS A 37 8.99 -2.62 9.66
CA LYS A 37 8.09 -1.49 9.90
C LYS A 37 6.65 -1.89 9.63
N LEU A 38 6.17 -2.82 10.44
CA LEU A 38 4.92 -3.53 10.20
C LEU A 38 3.69 -2.60 10.27
N ASP A 39 3.65 -1.70 11.26
CA ASP A 39 2.57 -0.71 11.38
C ASP A 39 2.52 0.26 10.19
N ASP A 40 3.69 0.76 9.77
CA ASP A 40 3.79 1.65 8.61
C ASP A 40 3.35 0.93 7.33
N ALA A 41 3.76 -0.33 7.14
CA ALA A 41 3.35 -1.14 6.00
C ALA A 41 1.82 -1.34 5.97
N ALA A 42 1.23 -1.75 7.09
CA ALA A 42 -0.20 -1.99 7.24
C ALA A 42 -1.01 -0.72 6.89
N LYS A 43 -0.64 0.40 7.51
CA LYS A 43 -1.30 1.69 7.31
C LYS A 43 -1.23 2.12 5.85
N THR A 44 -0.05 1.97 5.25
CA THR A 44 0.18 2.39 3.86
C THR A 44 -0.68 1.56 2.89
N TYR A 45 -0.71 0.23 3.05
CA TYR A 45 -1.57 -0.61 2.21
C TYR A 45 -3.05 -0.31 2.39
N GLN A 46 -3.51 -0.03 3.62
CA GLN A 46 -4.90 0.36 3.88
C GLN A 46 -5.27 1.69 3.21
N GLN A 47 -4.35 2.68 3.23
CA GLN A 47 -4.55 3.95 2.53
C GLN A 47 -4.66 3.75 1.01
N ALA A 48 -3.79 2.91 0.43
CA ALA A 48 -3.88 2.58 -1.00
C ALA A 48 -5.20 1.88 -1.33
N LEU A 49 -5.63 0.91 -0.52
CA LEU A 49 -6.87 0.18 -0.71
C LEU A 49 -8.08 1.11 -0.74
N GLN A 50 -8.23 1.97 0.28
CA GLN A 50 -9.32 2.94 0.35
C GLN A 50 -9.32 3.90 -0.85
N GLY A 51 -8.13 4.34 -1.28
CA GLY A 51 -8.00 5.18 -2.46
C GLY A 51 -8.43 4.46 -3.74
N TYR A 52 -8.01 3.22 -3.98
CA TYR A 52 -8.41 2.47 -5.17
C TYR A 52 -9.90 2.14 -5.17
N GLU A 53 -10.46 1.75 -4.03
CA GLU A 53 -11.92 1.53 -3.90
C GLU A 53 -12.70 2.78 -4.32
N LYS A 54 -12.23 3.96 -3.92
CA LYS A 54 -12.84 5.25 -4.28
C LYS A 54 -12.63 5.61 -5.75
N ALA A 55 -11.43 5.40 -6.28
CA ALA A 55 -11.02 5.85 -7.61
C ALA A 55 -11.55 4.96 -8.74
N VAL A 56 -11.54 3.65 -8.54
CA VAL A 56 -11.79 2.64 -9.59
C VAL A 56 -12.78 1.55 -9.18
N GLY A 57 -13.22 1.53 -7.92
CA GLY A 57 -14.18 0.55 -7.40
C GLY A 57 -13.53 -0.70 -6.82
N ARG A 58 -14.36 -1.51 -6.13
CA ARG A 58 -13.90 -2.68 -5.35
C ARG A 58 -13.41 -3.84 -6.20
N ASP A 59 -14.05 -4.07 -7.34
CA ASP A 59 -13.77 -5.22 -8.20
C ASP A 59 -12.65 -4.96 -9.22
N HIS A 60 -12.06 -3.75 -9.20
CA HIS A 60 -10.99 -3.40 -10.10
C HIS A 60 -9.68 -4.13 -9.74
N THR A 61 -8.92 -4.53 -10.75
CA THR A 61 -7.67 -5.30 -10.61
C THR A 61 -6.67 -4.66 -9.64
N LEU A 62 -6.55 -3.32 -9.62
CA LEU A 62 -5.67 -2.61 -8.69
C LEU A 62 -6.12 -2.74 -7.23
N THR A 63 -7.42 -2.68 -6.98
CA THR A 63 -8.00 -2.87 -5.65
C THR A 63 -7.77 -4.30 -5.18
N LEU A 64 -8.07 -5.29 -6.03
CA LEU A 64 -7.86 -6.70 -5.73
C LEU A 64 -6.38 -7.04 -5.49
N THR A 65 -5.47 -6.43 -6.27
CA THR A 65 -4.02 -6.56 -6.05
C THR A 65 -3.61 -6.04 -4.68
N THR A 66 -4.16 -4.90 -4.26
CA THR A 66 -3.87 -4.31 -2.93
C THR A 66 -4.41 -5.20 -1.80
N VAL A 67 -5.60 -5.77 -1.96
CA VAL A 67 -6.15 -6.76 -1.02
C VAL A 67 -5.24 -7.99 -0.92
N ASN A 68 -4.76 -8.50 -2.05
CA ASN A 68 -3.82 -9.62 -2.05
C ASN A 68 -2.51 -9.28 -1.31
N ASN A 69 -1.96 -8.08 -1.53
CA ASN A 69 -0.76 -7.64 -0.83
C ASN A 69 -0.97 -7.54 0.69
N LEU A 70 -2.12 -7.03 1.13
CA LEU A 70 -2.53 -7.02 2.54
C LEU A 70 -2.62 -8.44 3.11
N GLY A 71 -3.25 -9.37 2.39
CA GLY A 71 -3.38 -10.76 2.84
C GLY A 71 -2.02 -11.46 3.00
N VAL A 72 -1.14 -11.32 2.02
CA VAL A 72 0.24 -11.84 2.09
C VAL A 72 1.00 -11.23 3.27
N PHE A 73 0.87 -9.91 3.45
CA PHE A 73 1.49 -9.20 4.55
C PHE A 73 0.97 -9.68 5.92
N SER A 74 -0.34 -9.83 6.10
CA SER A 74 -0.93 -10.33 7.35
C SER A 74 -0.47 -11.75 7.69
N MET A 75 -0.43 -12.67 6.72
CA MET A 75 0.10 -14.01 6.94
C MET A 75 1.58 -14.00 7.33
N SER A 76 2.37 -13.09 6.75
CA SER A 76 3.79 -12.96 7.11
C SER A 76 3.98 -12.44 8.53
N GLN A 77 3.09 -11.56 9.03
CA GLN A 77 3.13 -11.10 10.40
C GLN A 77 2.74 -12.16 11.42
N GLU A 78 1.67 -12.92 11.15
CA GLU A 78 1.26 -14.03 12.01
C GLU A 78 2.38 -15.05 12.17
N LYS A 79 3.02 -15.43 11.04
CA LYS A 79 4.16 -16.33 11.07
C LYS A 79 5.35 -15.76 11.85
N LEU A 80 5.64 -14.47 11.76
CA LEU A 80 6.73 -13.83 12.53
C LEU A 80 6.43 -13.84 14.04
N GLY A 81 5.19 -13.63 14.44
CA GLY A 81 4.76 -13.71 15.84
C GLY A 81 4.76 -15.13 16.41
N GLU A 82 4.71 -16.17 15.58
CA GLU A 82 4.91 -17.56 16.01
C GLU A 82 6.38 -17.93 16.28
N VAL A 83 7.34 -17.13 15.78
CA VAL A 83 8.78 -17.42 15.93
C VAL A 83 9.47 -16.64 17.07
N GLU A 84 8.72 -15.80 17.79
CA GLU A 84 9.18 -15.09 19.00
C GLU A 84 8.84 -15.86 20.29
#